data_AF-A0A9P8CIS4-F1
#
_entry.id   AF-A0A9P8CIS4-F1
#
_cell.length_a   1.000
_cell.length_b   1.000
_cell.length_c   1.000
_cell.angle_alpha   90.00
_cell.angle_beta   90.00
_cell.angle_gamma   90.00
#
_symmetry.space_group_name_H-M   'P 1'
#
loop_
_entity.id
_entity.type
_entity.pdbx_description
1 polymer ?
#
loop_
_entity_poly.entity_id
_entity_poly.type
_entity_poly.pdbx_seq_one_letter_code
_entity_poly.pdbx_strand_id
1 'polypeptide(L)'
;MAPLKPTWTQPSHPNVQEVQIKLGDYATRSVSKVDLRPFEVLADLNFPPCTKASVATYATVQMGQHEHLSLNSDLVYINHSCEPSLIFDTGNMKVIAGPKGLKKGDELTFFYPSTEYTMAQCFECICSTLSCRGFISGAEKVKAVNPSKLSDSTALWLNKHIAELLDIPGEYPPWEALAQAKALWALAHVDAVGSRAISGEMGGDTNGNAK
;
A
#
# COMPACT_ATOMS: atom_id res chain seq x y z
N MET A 1 -1.10 17.51 -18.61
CA MET A 1 0.01 16.74 -19.22
C MET A 1 -0.55 15.85 -20.31
N ALA A 2 0.28 15.47 -21.29
CA ALA A 2 -0.10 14.42 -22.23
C ALA A 2 -0.31 13.09 -21.47
N PRO A 3 -1.34 12.31 -21.82
CA PRO A 3 -1.54 10.98 -21.24
C PRO A 3 -0.30 10.11 -21.42
N LEU A 4 0.04 9.31 -20.39
CA LEU A 4 1.08 8.29 -20.52
C LEU A 4 0.73 7.38 -21.70
N LYS A 5 1.64 7.23 -22.66
CA LYS A 5 1.50 6.26 -23.76
C LYS A 5 2.14 4.95 -23.31
N PRO A 6 1.35 3.90 -22.98
CA PRO A 6 1.90 2.64 -22.52
C PRO A 6 2.80 2.01 -23.59
N THR A 7 3.93 1.46 -23.17
CA THR A 7 4.87 0.71 -24.02
C THR A 7 4.86 -0.80 -23.73
N TRP A 8 4.04 -1.23 -22.76
CA TRP A 8 3.88 -2.62 -22.33
C TRP A 8 2.55 -3.22 -22.79
N THR A 9 2.43 -4.54 -22.63
CA THR A 9 1.17 -5.26 -22.90
C THR A 9 0.15 -5.00 -21.81
N GLN A 10 -1.08 -4.65 -22.20
CA GLN A 10 -2.18 -4.36 -21.28
C GLN A 10 -3.30 -5.42 -21.40
N PRO A 11 -3.87 -5.93 -20.29
CA PRO A 11 -3.38 -5.75 -18.92
C PRO A 11 -2.08 -6.54 -18.67
N SER A 12 -1.13 -5.92 -17.99
CA SER A 12 0.13 -6.51 -17.54
C SER A 12 -0.05 -7.47 -16.36
N HIS A 13 -1.02 -7.21 -15.49
CA HIS A 13 -1.30 -7.97 -14.26
C HIS A 13 -2.77 -8.44 -14.20
N PRO A 14 -3.27 -9.18 -15.21
CA PRO A 14 -4.70 -9.48 -15.35
C PRO A 14 -5.32 -10.25 -14.18
N ASN A 15 -4.50 -10.97 -13.40
CA ASN A 15 -4.99 -11.80 -12.31
C ASN A 15 -5.18 -11.01 -11.01
N VAL A 16 -4.47 -9.90 -10.81
CA VAL A 16 -4.42 -9.20 -9.52
C VAL A 16 -4.88 -7.75 -9.59
N GLN A 17 -4.82 -7.11 -10.76
CA GLN A 17 -5.13 -5.70 -10.96
C GLN A 17 -6.12 -5.50 -12.11
N GLU A 18 -7.07 -4.60 -11.90
CA GLU A 18 -7.93 -4.02 -12.93
C GLU A 18 -7.69 -2.51 -13.00
N VAL A 19 -7.37 -2.00 -14.19
CA VAL A 19 -7.26 -0.55 -14.43
C VAL A 19 -8.61 -0.03 -14.92
N GLN A 20 -9.24 0.81 -14.12
CA GLN A 20 -10.50 1.47 -14.47
C GLN A 20 -10.19 2.86 -15.01
N ILE A 21 -10.27 3.02 -16.33
CA ILE A 21 -10.08 4.30 -17.00
C ILE A 21 -11.42 5.03 -17.05
N LYS A 22 -11.51 6.20 -16.41
CA LYS A 22 -12.64 7.12 -16.56
C LYS A 22 -12.18 8.39 -17.29
N LEU A 23 -13.07 8.99 -18.08
CA LEU A 23 -12.82 10.29 -18.71
C LEU A 23 -12.75 11.38 -17.62
N GLY A 24 -11.66 12.14 -17.60
CA GLY A 24 -11.41 13.22 -16.64
C GLY A 24 -10.00 13.14 -16.06
N ASP A 25 -9.45 14.29 -15.65
CA ASP A 25 -8.15 14.34 -14.98
C ASP A 25 -8.19 13.50 -13.70
N TYR A 26 -7.14 12.69 -13.47
CA TYR A 26 -6.98 11.83 -12.28
C TYR A 26 -8.07 10.75 -12.08
N ALA A 27 -8.91 10.50 -13.09
CA ALA A 27 -10.04 9.58 -12.95
C ALA A 27 -9.68 8.10 -13.20
N THR A 28 -8.44 7.83 -13.64
CA THR A 28 -7.94 6.46 -13.76
C THR A 28 -7.54 5.93 -12.38
N ARG A 29 -8.01 4.74 -12.04
CA ARG A 29 -7.65 4.08 -10.77
C ARG A 29 -7.39 2.60 -10.97
N SER A 30 -6.60 2.03 -10.08
CA SER A 30 -6.33 0.60 -10.04
C SER A 30 -7.14 -0.06 -8.93
N VAL A 31 -7.74 -1.21 -9.24
CA VAL A 31 -8.61 -1.95 -8.33
C VAL A 31 -8.09 -3.37 -8.16
N SER A 32 -8.15 -3.89 -6.94
CA SER A 32 -7.76 -5.26 -6.63
C SER A 32 -8.71 -6.27 -7.25
N LYS A 33 -8.17 -7.33 -7.85
CA LYS A 33 -8.94 -8.50 -8.29
C LYS A 33 -8.90 -9.68 -7.33
N VAL A 34 -8.13 -9.57 -6.25
CA VAL A 34 -7.83 -10.66 -5.32
C VAL A 34 -8.00 -10.22 -3.86
N ASP A 35 -8.22 -11.20 -2.99
CA ASP A 35 -8.07 -11.02 -1.55
C ASP A 35 -6.64 -11.38 -1.15
N LEU A 36 -6.01 -10.54 -0.34
CA LEU A 36 -4.69 -10.78 0.25
C LEU A 36 -4.75 -10.58 1.75
N ARG A 37 -4.10 -11.47 2.49
CA ARG A 37 -3.78 -11.25 3.91
C ARG A 37 -2.77 -10.12 4.02
N PRO A 38 -2.63 -9.51 5.21
CA PRO A 38 -1.62 -8.48 5.41
C PRO A 38 -0.23 -8.94 4.97
N PHE A 39 0.46 -8.06 4.26
CA PHE A 39 1.83 -8.26 3.81
C PHE A 39 2.05 -9.45 2.84
N GLU A 40 0.98 -9.99 2.25
CA GLU A 40 1.12 -10.90 1.12
C GLU A 40 1.49 -10.16 -0.16
N VAL A 41 2.18 -10.85 -1.05
CA VAL A 41 2.66 -10.30 -2.32
C VAL A 41 1.49 -10.15 -3.29
N LEU A 42 1.30 -8.93 -3.80
CA LEU A 42 0.41 -8.63 -4.92
C LEU A 42 1.13 -8.84 -6.26
N ALA A 43 2.33 -8.28 -6.39
CA ALA A 43 3.09 -8.30 -7.64
C ALA A 43 4.61 -8.34 -7.39
N ASP A 44 5.33 -8.89 -8.36
CA ASP A 44 6.79 -8.87 -8.43
C ASP A 44 7.23 -7.76 -9.37
N LEU A 45 8.09 -6.84 -8.92
CA LEU A 45 8.60 -5.75 -9.76
C LEU A 45 9.57 -6.25 -10.84
N ASN A 46 9.98 -7.52 -10.80
CA ASN A 46 10.70 -8.19 -11.87
C ASN A 46 9.77 -8.77 -12.95
N PHE A 47 8.44 -8.69 -12.81
CA PHE A 47 7.49 -9.22 -13.78
C PHE A 47 6.18 -8.40 -13.92
N PRO A 48 5.94 -7.74 -15.06
CA PRO A 48 6.91 -7.44 -16.10
C PRO A 48 8.13 -6.70 -15.54
N PRO A 49 9.34 -6.89 -16.12
CA PRO A 49 10.54 -6.35 -15.52
C PRO A 49 10.54 -4.82 -15.56
N CYS A 50 10.68 -4.23 -14.37
CA CYS A 50 11.05 -2.82 -14.26
C CYS A 50 12.43 -2.59 -14.88
N THR A 51 12.66 -1.40 -15.42
CA THR A 51 13.97 -0.99 -15.94
C THR A 51 14.43 0.27 -15.23
N LYS A 52 15.75 0.46 -15.11
CA LYS A 52 16.29 1.70 -14.55
C LYS A 52 15.92 2.89 -15.44
N ALA A 53 15.47 3.97 -14.81
CA ALA A 53 15.21 5.25 -15.44
C ALA A 53 16.32 6.23 -15.06
N SER A 54 16.84 6.96 -16.05
CA SER A 54 17.87 7.98 -15.84
C SER A 54 17.31 9.34 -15.38
N VAL A 55 15.98 9.52 -15.45
CA VAL A 55 15.30 10.77 -15.10
C VAL A 55 14.04 10.44 -14.31
N ALA A 56 13.86 11.12 -13.19
CA ALA A 56 12.63 11.05 -12.40
C ALA A 56 11.47 11.69 -13.17
N THR A 57 10.35 10.99 -13.23
CA THR A 57 9.09 11.46 -13.82
C THR A 57 7.92 11.08 -12.91
N TYR A 58 6.72 11.57 -13.23
CA TYR A 58 5.50 11.17 -12.49
C TYR A 58 5.17 9.67 -12.61
N ALA A 59 5.78 8.96 -13.56
CA ALA A 59 5.53 7.54 -13.84
C ALA A 59 6.72 6.62 -13.45
N THR A 60 7.68 7.15 -12.70
CA THR A 60 8.81 6.38 -12.17
C THR A 60 8.74 6.28 -10.66
N VAL A 61 9.33 5.24 -10.09
CA VAL A 61 9.43 5.03 -8.64
C VAL A 61 10.90 5.07 -8.23
N GLN A 62 11.26 5.92 -7.28
CA GLN A 62 12.62 5.97 -6.73
C GLN A 62 12.93 4.69 -5.94
N MET A 63 14.08 4.09 -6.22
CA MET A 63 14.56 2.83 -5.60
C MET A 63 15.93 2.98 -4.91
N GLY A 64 16.49 4.18 -4.92
CA GLY A 64 17.79 4.51 -4.36
C GLY A 64 18.00 6.02 -4.35
N GLN A 65 19.10 6.49 -3.74
CA GLN A 65 19.35 7.93 -3.60
C GLN A 65 19.32 8.71 -4.93
N HIS A 66 19.80 8.07 -6.00
CA HIS A 66 19.89 8.64 -7.34
C HIS A 66 19.34 7.70 -8.42
N GLU A 67 18.51 6.73 -8.04
CA GLU A 67 18.05 5.67 -8.93
C GLU A 67 16.52 5.56 -8.94
N HIS A 68 15.95 5.44 -10.13
CA HIS A 68 14.51 5.29 -10.35
C HIS A 68 14.22 4.07 -11.22
N LEU A 69 13.04 3.49 -11.05
CA LEU A 69 12.47 2.43 -11.86
C LEU A 69 11.35 2.98 -12.75
N SER A 70 11.43 2.67 -14.04
CA SER A 70 10.26 2.63 -14.91
C SER A 70 9.54 1.31 -14.66
N LEU A 71 8.27 1.37 -14.25
CA LEU A 71 7.49 0.19 -13.87
C LEU A 71 7.11 -0.71 -15.05
N ASN A 72 7.09 -0.16 -16.27
CA ASN A 72 6.80 -0.88 -17.52
C ASN A 72 5.56 -1.80 -17.45
N SER A 73 4.56 -1.38 -16.67
CA SER A 73 3.38 -2.18 -16.36
C SER A 73 2.26 -1.29 -15.86
N ASP A 74 1.07 -1.84 -15.72
CA ASP A 74 -0.11 -1.12 -15.23
C ASP A 74 0.01 -0.69 -13.77
N LEU A 75 1.04 -1.12 -13.05
CA LEU A 75 1.35 -0.63 -11.72
C LEU A 75 1.53 0.90 -11.68
N VAL A 76 1.84 1.55 -12.81
CA VAL A 76 1.87 3.02 -12.94
C VAL A 76 0.53 3.70 -12.64
N TYR A 77 -0.58 2.97 -12.70
CA TYR A 77 -1.92 3.50 -12.45
C TYR A 77 -2.38 3.33 -10.99
N ILE A 78 -1.47 2.92 -10.10
CA ILE A 78 -1.73 2.83 -8.66
C ILE A 78 -1.57 4.23 -8.07
N ASN A 79 -2.66 4.77 -7.53
CA ASN A 79 -2.71 6.14 -7.05
C ASN A 79 -2.12 6.31 -5.65
N HIS A 80 -2.00 7.57 -5.22
CA HIS A 80 -1.60 7.92 -3.88
C HIS A 80 -2.74 7.76 -2.87
N SER A 81 -2.42 7.27 -1.67
CA SER A 81 -3.23 7.48 -0.46
C SER A 81 -2.33 7.76 0.75
N CYS A 82 -2.82 8.60 1.67
CA CYS A 82 -2.18 8.81 2.97
C CYS A 82 -2.38 7.62 3.92
N GLU A 83 -3.41 6.78 3.67
CA GLU A 83 -3.59 5.46 4.31
C GLU A 83 -3.63 4.40 3.19
N PRO A 84 -2.48 3.96 2.70
CA PRO A 84 -2.41 3.14 1.50
C PRO A 84 -2.88 1.70 1.74
N SER A 85 -3.37 1.07 0.67
CA SER A 85 -3.68 -0.37 0.65
C SER A 85 -2.46 -1.24 0.32
N LEU A 86 -1.42 -0.65 -0.28
CA LEU A 86 -0.21 -1.35 -0.72
C LEU A 86 1.07 -0.71 -0.18
N ILE A 87 2.11 -1.53 -0.15
CA ILE A 87 3.49 -1.16 0.16
C ILE A 87 4.36 -1.49 -1.06
N PHE A 88 5.11 -0.50 -1.55
CA PHE A 88 6.08 -0.66 -2.64
C PHE A 88 7.47 -0.93 -2.06
N ASP A 89 7.79 -2.21 -1.89
CA ASP A 89 9.08 -2.70 -1.40
C ASP A 89 10.11 -2.76 -2.52
N THR A 90 10.76 -1.63 -2.79
CA THR A 90 11.79 -1.55 -3.84
C THR A 90 13.08 -2.27 -3.46
N GLY A 91 13.34 -2.45 -2.15
CA GLY A 91 14.49 -3.20 -1.67
C GLY A 91 14.39 -4.70 -1.97
N ASN A 92 13.19 -5.27 -1.84
CA ASN A 92 12.91 -6.67 -2.17
C ASN A 92 12.29 -6.87 -3.57
N MET A 93 12.10 -5.78 -4.32
CA MET A 93 11.46 -5.77 -5.64
C MET A 93 10.04 -6.37 -5.63
N LYS A 94 9.22 -6.03 -4.63
CA LYS A 94 7.84 -6.52 -4.48
C LYS A 94 6.85 -5.39 -4.24
N VAL A 95 5.60 -5.62 -4.64
CA VAL A 95 4.45 -4.87 -4.15
C VAL A 95 3.66 -5.80 -3.24
N ILE A 96 3.45 -5.40 -1.99
CA ILE A 96 2.77 -6.21 -0.98
C ILE A 96 1.53 -5.48 -0.42
N ALA A 97 0.58 -6.24 0.10
CA ALA A 97 -0.58 -5.68 0.80
C ALA A 97 -0.14 -4.97 2.09
N GLY A 98 -0.85 -3.89 2.44
CA GLY A 98 -0.67 -3.19 3.70
C GLY A 98 -1.11 -4.00 4.92
N PRO A 99 -1.03 -3.42 6.14
CA PRO A 99 -1.32 -4.11 7.40
C PRO A 99 -2.78 -4.56 7.54
N LYS A 100 -3.70 -3.97 6.77
CA LYS A 100 -5.13 -4.34 6.74
C LYS A 100 -5.42 -5.49 5.76
N GLY A 101 -4.42 -5.94 4.99
CA GLY A 101 -4.63 -6.83 3.87
C GLY A 101 -5.31 -6.10 2.71
N LEU A 102 -5.89 -6.87 1.80
CA LEU A 102 -6.59 -6.37 0.62
C LEU A 102 -7.82 -7.24 0.35
N LYS A 103 -8.92 -6.61 -0.06
CA LYS A 103 -10.10 -7.30 -0.59
C LYS A 103 -10.24 -7.03 -2.08
N LYS A 104 -10.83 -7.98 -2.78
CA LYS A 104 -11.26 -7.79 -4.17
C LYS A 104 -12.21 -6.59 -4.23
N GLY A 105 -11.94 -5.67 -5.14
CA GLY A 105 -12.69 -4.42 -5.27
C GLY A 105 -12.09 -3.23 -4.52
N ASP A 106 -11.11 -3.45 -3.62
CA ASP A 106 -10.40 -2.36 -2.97
C ASP A 106 -9.58 -1.56 -3.98
N GLU A 107 -9.49 -0.25 -3.79
CA GLU A 107 -8.60 0.59 -4.57
C GLU A 107 -7.14 0.30 -4.20
N LEU A 108 -6.30 0.08 -5.20
CA LEU A 108 -4.87 -0.09 -5.05
C LEU A 108 -4.23 1.30 -4.94
N THR A 109 -3.66 1.59 -3.78
CA THR A 109 -2.99 2.84 -3.50
C THR A 109 -1.71 2.62 -2.72
N PHE A 110 -0.72 3.49 -2.92
CA PHE A 110 0.50 3.48 -2.11
C PHE A 110 0.89 4.88 -1.65
N PHE A 111 1.67 4.95 -0.58
CA PHE A 111 2.12 6.21 -0.05
C PHE A 111 3.35 6.69 -0.84
N TYR A 112 3.17 7.54 -1.85
CA TYR A 112 4.28 8.00 -2.72
C TYR A 112 5.54 8.47 -1.96
N PRO A 113 5.46 9.23 -0.85
CA PRO A 113 6.66 9.60 -0.10
C PRO A 113 7.36 8.43 0.62
N SER A 114 6.85 7.19 0.55
CA SER A 114 7.58 5.97 0.95
C SER A 114 8.66 5.57 -0.05
N THR A 115 8.56 6.03 -1.30
CA THR A 115 9.54 5.78 -2.35
C THR A 115 10.23 7.08 -2.74
N GLU A 116 9.50 8.21 -2.83
CA GLU A 116 10.00 9.49 -3.35
C GLU A 116 10.48 10.46 -2.26
N TYR A 117 11.76 10.85 -2.30
CA TYR A 117 12.31 11.87 -1.42
C TYR A 117 11.81 13.27 -1.80
N THR A 118 11.84 13.55 -3.10
CA THR A 118 11.24 14.72 -3.74
C THR A 118 10.33 14.25 -4.87
N MET A 119 9.11 14.78 -4.94
CA MET A 119 8.20 14.44 -6.02
C MET A 119 8.60 15.17 -7.30
N ALA A 120 8.80 14.44 -8.41
CA ALA A 120 8.95 15.05 -9.74
C ALA A 120 7.75 15.95 -10.09
N GLN A 121 6.58 15.62 -9.56
CA GLN A 121 5.38 16.44 -9.65
C GLN A 121 4.60 16.41 -8.33
N CYS A 122 4.51 17.56 -7.68
CA CYS A 122 3.69 17.74 -6.49
C CYS A 122 2.21 17.90 -6.83
N PHE A 123 1.30 17.58 -5.91
CA PHE A 123 -0.15 17.66 -6.14
C PHE A 123 -0.95 17.83 -4.84
N GLU A 124 -2.18 18.36 -4.97
CA GLU A 124 -3.18 18.35 -3.91
C GLU A 124 -3.80 16.96 -3.77
N CYS A 125 -3.72 16.40 -2.57
CA CYS A 125 -4.20 15.07 -2.23
C CYS A 125 -5.72 15.05 -2.07
N ILE A 126 -6.36 14.17 -2.83
CA ILE A 126 -7.81 13.96 -2.80
C ILE A 126 -8.21 12.61 -2.19
N CYS A 127 -7.28 11.92 -1.49
CA CYS A 127 -7.53 10.57 -0.94
C CYS A 127 -8.62 10.54 0.15
N SER A 128 -8.97 11.69 0.73
CA SER A 128 -10.05 11.86 1.70
C SER A 128 -9.95 10.98 2.96
N THR A 129 -8.78 10.43 3.28
CA THR A 129 -8.57 9.67 4.51
C THR A 129 -8.51 10.61 5.73
N LEU A 130 -8.79 10.08 6.93
CA LEU A 130 -8.77 10.89 8.16
C LEU A 130 -7.39 11.50 8.43
N SER A 131 -6.33 10.78 8.06
CA SER A 131 -4.95 11.23 8.18
C SER A 131 -4.39 11.91 6.92
N CYS A 132 -5.27 12.37 6.01
CA CYS A 132 -4.86 13.02 4.76
C CYS A 132 -3.95 14.23 5.02
N ARG A 133 -2.90 14.35 4.20
CA ARG A 133 -1.85 15.37 4.34
C ARG A 133 -2.10 16.62 3.50
N GLY A 134 -3.14 16.64 2.67
CA GLY A 134 -3.53 17.80 1.86
C GLY A 134 -2.63 18.03 0.64
N PHE A 135 -1.30 18.16 0.79
CA PHE A 135 -0.38 18.38 -0.32
C PHE A 135 0.80 17.41 -0.29
N ILE A 136 1.08 16.75 -1.42
CA ILE A 136 2.13 15.73 -1.54
C ILE A 136 3.29 16.30 -2.35
N SER A 137 4.47 16.31 -1.75
CA SER A 137 5.69 16.89 -2.36
C SER A 137 6.97 16.07 -2.17
N GLY A 138 6.86 14.88 -1.57
CA GLY A 138 8.00 13.99 -1.27
C GLY A 138 8.33 13.94 0.21
N ALA A 139 9.16 12.97 0.60
CA ALA A 139 9.45 12.67 2.00
C ALA A 139 10.19 13.80 2.74
N GLU A 140 11.09 14.52 2.07
CA GLU A 140 11.89 15.61 2.65
C GLU A 140 11.00 16.67 3.32
N LYS A 141 10.02 17.18 2.56
CA LYS A 141 9.16 18.27 3.03
C LYS A 141 8.18 17.81 4.09
N VAL A 142 7.79 16.54 4.09
CA VAL A 142 6.98 15.99 5.18
C VAL A 142 7.74 16.08 6.50
N LYS A 143 9.01 15.66 6.54
CA LYS A 143 9.86 15.77 7.74
C LYS A 143 10.00 17.24 8.17
N ALA A 144 10.23 18.16 7.23
CA ALA A 144 10.42 19.57 7.52
C ALA A 144 9.16 20.24 8.12
N VAL A 145 7.97 19.90 7.63
CA VAL A 145 6.71 20.53 8.06
C VAL A 145 6.17 19.90 9.34
N ASN A 146 6.37 18.60 9.55
CA ASN A 146 5.84 17.93 10.73
C ASN A 146 6.69 16.70 11.09
N PRO A 147 7.81 16.90 11.82
CA PRO A 147 8.75 15.83 12.16
C PRO A 147 8.09 14.66 12.89
N SER A 148 7.10 14.96 13.76
CA SER A 148 6.38 13.94 14.51
C SER A 148 5.47 13.09 13.63
N LYS A 149 4.94 13.60 12.51
CA LYS A 149 4.15 12.78 11.56
C LYS A 149 4.98 11.77 10.76
N LEU A 150 6.31 11.91 10.76
CA LEU A 150 7.22 10.90 10.23
C LEU A 150 7.84 10.00 11.31
N SER A 151 7.71 10.33 12.60
CA SER A 151 8.09 9.44 13.71
C SER A 151 6.89 8.66 14.27
N ASP A 152 5.67 9.21 14.23
CA ASP A 152 4.37 8.51 14.37
C ASP A 152 4.10 7.56 13.17
N SER A 153 4.99 7.63 12.17
CA SER A 153 5.16 6.74 11.02
C SER A 153 5.61 5.32 11.37
N THR A 154 5.57 4.94 12.66
CA THR A 154 5.59 3.52 13.05
C THR A 154 4.45 2.73 12.38
N ALA A 155 3.43 3.41 11.84
CA ALA A 155 2.36 2.84 11.02
C ALA A 155 2.55 2.93 9.48
N LEU A 156 3.52 3.70 8.96
CA LEU A 156 3.71 3.90 7.51
C LEU A 156 5.09 3.41 7.11
N TRP A 157 5.14 2.36 6.30
CA TRP A 157 6.38 1.79 5.80
C TRP A 157 7.11 2.79 4.86
N LEU A 158 8.43 2.98 5.02
CA LEU A 158 9.28 3.70 4.05
C LEU A 158 10.35 2.75 3.50
N ASN A 159 10.77 2.98 2.27
CA ASN A 159 11.96 2.30 1.74
C ASN A 159 13.22 2.75 2.48
N LYS A 160 14.20 1.84 2.55
CA LYS A 160 15.50 2.08 3.19
C LYS A 160 16.17 3.36 2.68
N HIS A 161 16.19 3.60 1.37
CA HIS A 161 16.83 4.79 0.79
C HIS A 161 16.16 6.10 1.23
N ILE A 162 14.85 6.08 1.49
CA ILE A 162 14.13 7.24 2.03
C ILE A 162 14.49 7.46 3.49
N ALA A 163 14.55 6.40 4.29
CA ALA A 163 14.96 6.51 5.68
C ALA A 163 16.38 7.09 5.81
N GLU A 164 17.31 6.61 4.97
CA GLU A 164 18.69 7.10 4.89
C GLU A 164 18.74 8.57 4.46
N LEU A 165 18.03 8.96 3.40
CA LEU A 165 17.97 10.36 2.92
C LEU A 165 17.35 11.33 3.93
N LEU A 166 16.56 10.81 4.86
CA LEU A 166 15.94 11.58 5.92
C LEU A 166 16.74 11.52 7.23
N ASP A 167 17.94 10.93 7.24
CA ASP A 167 18.73 10.73 8.47
C ASP A 167 17.92 10.12 9.62
N ILE A 168 17.01 9.19 9.30
CA ILE A 168 16.26 8.45 10.31
C ILE A 168 17.20 7.38 10.89
N PRO A 169 17.41 7.32 12.21
CA PRO A 169 18.30 6.35 12.85
C PRO A 169 17.99 4.90 12.43
N GLY A 170 19.05 4.09 12.31
CA GLY A 170 19.11 2.80 11.59
C GLY A 170 18.29 1.60 12.10
N GLU A 171 17.09 1.82 12.62
CA GLU A 171 16.12 0.76 12.92
C GLU A 171 14.78 1.05 12.22
N TYR A 172 14.83 1.39 10.92
CA TYR A 172 13.63 1.81 10.18
C TYR A 172 13.53 1.25 8.75
N PRO A 173 12.37 0.68 8.38
CA PRO A 173 11.48 -0.03 9.29
C PRO A 173 12.28 -1.23 9.85
N PRO A 174 12.13 -1.63 11.12
CA PRO A 174 12.71 -2.89 11.53
C PRO A 174 12.12 -3.96 10.61
N TRP A 175 12.94 -4.79 9.98
CA TRP A 175 12.47 -6.02 9.33
C TRP A 175 11.68 -6.88 10.34
N GLU A 176 12.01 -6.72 11.63
CA GLU A 176 11.25 -7.18 12.78
C GLU A 176 9.86 -6.55 12.90
N ALA A 177 9.61 -5.31 12.47
CA ALA A 177 8.28 -4.69 12.52
C ALA A 177 7.35 -5.24 11.45
N LEU A 178 7.86 -5.66 10.28
CA LEU A 178 7.07 -6.43 9.31
C LEU A 178 6.79 -7.84 9.84
N ALA A 179 7.77 -8.49 10.49
CA ALA A 179 7.59 -9.79 11.14
C ALA A 179 6.69 -9.74 12.38
N GLN A 180 6.81 -8.68 13.20
CA GLN A 180 6.01 -8.40 14.38
C GLN A 180 4.62 -7.90 13.99
N ALA A 181 4.45 -7.09 12.95
CA ALA A 181 3.12 -6.74 12.44
C ALA A 181 2.43 -7.98 11.84
N LYS A 182 3.16 -8.85 11.13
CA LYS A 182 2.67 -10.18 10.73
C LYS A 182 2.27 -11.02 11.96
N ALA A 183 3.09 -11.05 13.02
CA ALA A 183 2.84 -11.83 14.22
C ALA A 183 1.71 -11.28 15.10
N LEU A 184 1.67 -9.97 15.34
CA LEU A 184 0.63 -9.26 16.10
C LEU A 184 -0.72 -9.32 15.39
N TRP A 185 -0.73 -9.18 14.06
CA TRP A 185 -1.96 -9.40 13.29
C TRP A 185 -2.42 -10.85 13.37
N ALA A 186 -1.51 -11.82 13.23
CA ALA A 186 -1.83 -13.24 13.38
C ALA A 186 -2.43 -13.53 14.76
N LEU A 187 -1.83 -12.99 15.84
CA LEU A 187 -2.33 -13.14 17.20
C LEU A 187 -3.72 -12.49 17.40
N ALA A 188 -3.95 -11.29 16.86
CA ALA A 188 -5.24 -10.60 16.96
C ALA A 188 -6.39 -11.27 16.19
N HIS A 189 -6.11 -12.23 15.30
CA HIS A 189 -7.11 -12.93 14.48
C HIS A 189 -7.28 -14.42 14.80
N VAL A 190 -6.53 -14.98 15.75
CA VAL A 190 -6.84 -16.30 16.33
C VAL A 190 -8.12 -16.25 17.17
N ASP A 191 -8.41 -15.12 17.84
CA ASP A 191 -9.58 -14.98 18.72
C ASP A 191 -10.92 -14.74 17.99
N ALA A 192 -10.88 -14.38 16.70
CA ALA A 192 -12.08 -14.11 15.90
C ALA A 192 -12.75 -15.39 15.35
N VAL A 193 -12.06 -16.54 15.35
CA VAL A 193 -12.62 -17.83 14.90
C VAL A 193 -13.15 -18.66 16.09
N GLY A 194 -12.68 -18.39 17.32
CA GLY A 194 -13.09 -19.13 18.53
C GLY A 194 -14.39 -18.66 19.19
N SER A 195 -14.89 -17.47 18.86
CA SER A 195 -15.99 -16.85 19.62
C SER A 195 -17.40 -17.13 19.07
N ARG A 196 -17.54 -17.96 18.03
CA ARG A 196 -18.82 -18.27 17.38
C ARG A 196 -19.24 -19.73 17.58
N ALA A 197 -19.22 -20.20 18.82
CA ALA A 197 -19.73 -21.54 19.15
C ALA A 197 -20.22 -21.69 20.60
N ILE A 198 -20.83 -20.68 21.25
CA ILE A 198 -21.55 -20.90 22.52
C ILE A 198 -22.72 -19.92 22.70
N SER A 199 -23.68 -19.94 21.77
CA SER A 199 -25.04 -19.49 22.10
C SER A 199 -26.02 -20.33 21.27
N GLY A 200 -25.94 -21.65 21.47
CA GLY A 200 -26.99 -22.57 21.05
C GLY A 200 -28.19 -22.35 21.95
N GLU A 201 -29.22 -21.71 21.40
CA GLU A 201 -30.58 -21.75 21.91
C GLU A 201 -30.96 -23.21 22.17
N MET A 202 -31.20 -23.57 23.43
CA MET A 202 -31.92 -24.80 23.76
C MET A 202 -33.28 -24.40 24.32
N GLY A 203 -34.21 -24.20 23.39
CA GLY A 203 -35.62 -24.48 23.66
C GLY A 203 -35.76 -25.97 23.94
N GLY A 204 -36.28 -26.30 25.11
CA GLY A 204 -36.54 -27.67 25.53
C GLY A 204 -37.78 -27.69 26.40
N ASP A 205 -38.90 -28.11 25.80
CA ASP A 205 -40.15 -28.43 26.44
C ASP A 205 -39.95 -29.35 27.65
N THR A 206 -40.62 -29.05 28.77
CA THR A 206 -41.02 -30.09 29.72
C THR A 206 -42.50 -29.94 30.05
N ASN A 207 -43.29 -30.73 29.34
CA ASN A 207 -44.57 -31.24 29.83
C ASN A 207 -44.32 -32.12 31.06
N GLY A 208 -45.11 -31.97 32.14
CA GLY A 208 -44.92 -32.75 33.36
C GLY A 208 -45.95 -32.50 34.45
N ASN A 209 -47.17 -32.99 34.22
CA ASN A 209 -48.29 -33.13 35.15
C ASN A 209 -47.92 -33.81 36.49
N ALA A 210 -48.41 -33.33 37.64
CA ALA A 210 -49.06 -34.14 38.70
C ALA A 210 -49.27 -33.38 40.03
N LYS A 211 -50.56 -33.31 40.41
CA LYS A 211 -51.17 -33.19 41.76
C LYS A 211 -51.06 -31.88 42.54
#